data_AF-A0A315S3F1-F1
#
_entry.id   AF-A0A315S3F1-F1
#
_cell.length_a   1.000
_cell.length_b   1.000
_cell.length_c   1.000
_cell.angle_alpha   90.00
_cell.angle_beta   90.00
_cell.angle_gamma   90.00
#
_symmetry.space_group_name_H-M   'P 1'
#
loop_
_entity.id
_entity.type
_entity.pdbx_description
1 polymer ?
#
loop_
_entity_poly.entity_id
_entity_poly.type
_entity_poly.pdbx_seq_one_letter_code
_entity_poly.pdbx_strand_id
1 'polypeptide(L)'
;MTVTDRDGADATPVARERLAELVKEIAVVHGKVTLSSGAEADYYVDLRRATLHHEASALIGMLLRELTADWDFEAAGGLTLGADPVATAIMHAPGRPINSFVVRKAAKAHGMQRQIEGPDIVGKRVLVVEDTTTTGNSPLTAVRALRDAGATVVGVATVVDRATGADAIIAAEGVEYRSLLGLSDIGLA
;
A
#
# COMPACT_ATOMS: atom_id res chain seq x y z
N MET A 1 27.45 -8.34 -28.09
CA MET A 1 26.74 -9.62 -27.89
C MET A 1 25.67 -9.37 -26.85
N THR A 2 24.51 -8.91 -27.29
CA THR A 2 23.39 -8.50 -26.45
C THR A 2 22.58 -9.74 -26.09
N VAL A 3 22.64 -10.15 -24.82
CA VAL A 3 21.60 -10.98 -24.22
C VAL A 3 20.38 -10.06 -24.07
N THR A 4 19.39 -10.29 -24.91
CA THR A 4 18.11 -9.59 -24.86
C THR A 4 17.35 -10.03 -23.61
N ASP A 5 17.10 -9.06 -22.75
CA ASP A 5 16.18 -9.04 -21.62
C ASP A 5 14.75 -9.38 -22.07
N ARG A 6 14.43 -10.67 -22.20
CA ARG A 6 13.09 -11.18 -22.52
C ARG A 6 12.37 -11.79 -21.32
N ASP A 7 13.03 -11.85 -20.16
CA ASP A 7 12.51 -12.56 -18.99
C ASP A 7 11.67 -11.64 -18.06
N GLY A 8 11.79 -10.32 -18.19
CA GLY A 8 11.09 -9.37 -17.32
C GLY A 8 9.59 -9.19 -17.60
N ALA A 9 9.16 -9.27 -18.86
CA ALA A 9 7.78 -8.94 -19.25
C ALA A 9 6.74 -10.01 -18.84
N ASP A 10 7.16 -11.27 -18.77
CA ASP A 10 6.29 -12.40 -18.35
C ASP A 10 6.34 -12.67 -16.84
N ALA A 11 7.32 -12.09 -16.12
CA ALA A 11 7.48 -12.33 -14.68
C ALA A 11 6.41 -11.61 -13.84
N THR A 12 5.95 -10.44 -14.27
CA THR A 12 4.98 -9.62 -13.51
C THR A 12 3.59 -10.23 -13.45
N PRO A 13 2.98 -10.70 -14.56
CA PRO A 13 1.71 -11.39 -14.49
C PRO A 13 1.76 -12.62 -13.56
N VAL A 14 2.83 -13.41 -13.64
CA VAL A 14 3.04 -14.61 -12.80
C VAL A 14 3.21 -14.23 -11.33
N ALA A 15 4.01 -13.20 -11.03
CA ALA A 15 4.20 -12.71 -9.67
C ALA A 15 2.91 -12.15 -9.06
N ARG A 16 2.09 -11.46 -9.88
CA ARG A 16 0.79 -10.94 -9.47
C ARG A 16 -0.21 -12.07 -9.18
N GLU A 17 -0.27 -13.09 -10.03
CA GLU A 17 -1.08 -14.29 -9.77
C GLU A 17 -0.64 -15.00 -8.49
N ARG A 18 0.67 -15.20 -8.30
CA ARG A 18 1.19 -15.82 -7.08
C ARG A 18 0.87 -15.01 -5.82
N LEU A 19 0.94 -13.69 -5.90
CA LEU A 19 0.52 -12.83 -4.79
C LEU A 19 -0.98 -12.99 -4.50
N ALA A 20 -1.83 -13.05 -5.53
CA ALA A 20 -3.27 -13.25 -5.36
C ALA A 20 -3.58 -14.61 -4.70
N GLU A 21 -2.89 -15.68 -5.09
CA GLU A 21 -2.97 -17.00 -4.43
C GLU A 21 -2.60 -16.92 -2.95
N LEU A 22 -1.42 -16.35 -2.64
CA LEU A 22 -0.97 -16.19 -1.27
C LEU A 22 -2.00 -15.41 -0.44
N VAL A 23 -2.52 -14.30 -0.96
CA VAL A 23 -3.53 -13.50 -0.26
C VAL A 23 -4.79 -14.34 0.04
N LYS A 24 -5.27 -15.14 -0.92
CA LYS A 24 -6.41 -16.07 -0.70
C LYS A 24 -6.10 -17.07 0.42
N GLU A 25 -4.92 -17.65 0.41
CA GLU A 25 -4.52 -18.70 1.37
C GLU A 25 -4.29 -18.17 2.78
N ILE A 26 -3.66 -16.99 2.92
CA ILE A 26 -3.14 -16.51 4.21
C ILE A 26 -3.96 -15.38 4.84
N ALA A 27 -4.61 -14.55 4.02
CA ALA A 27 -5.26 -13.31 4.47
C ALA A 27 -6.79 -13.37 4.44
N VAL A 28 -7.39 -14.29 3.68
CA VAL A 28 -8.84 -14.52 3.70
C VAL A 28 -9.16 -15.51 4.83
N VAL A 29 -9.79 -15.00 5.89
CA VAL A 29 -10.23 -15.82 7.01
C VAL A 29 -11.71 -16.13 6.84
N HIS A 30 -12.02 -17.39 6.55
CA HIS A 30 -13.39 -17.88 6.47
C HIS A 30 -13.93 -18.21 7.88
N GLY A 31 -15.13 -17.70 8.17
CA GLY A 31 -15.80 -17.88 9.44
C GLY A 31 -16.69 -16.68 9.77
N LYS A 32 -17.73 -16.91 10.57
CA LYS A 32 -18.61 -15.84 11.02
C LYS A 32 -17.81 -14.81 11.82
N VAL A 33 -17.75 -13.59 11.29
CA VAL A 33 -17.14 -12.44 11.95
C VAL A 33 -18.18 -11.34 12.14
N THR A 34 -18.14 -10.68 13.28
CA THR A 34 -18.89 -9.43 13.49
C THR A 34 -17.99 -8.27 13.10
N LEU A 35 -18.38 -7.54 12.05
CA LEU A 35 -17.68 -6.34 11.60
C LEU A 35 -17.82 -5.21 12.63
N SER A 36 -16.98 -4.18 12.53
CA SER A 36 -17.09 -2.98 13.38
C SER A 36 -18.42 -2.24 13.23
N SER A 37 -19.16 -2.48 12.14
CA SER A 37 -20.52 -2.01 11.92
C SER A 37 -21.60 -2.81 12.69
N GLY A 38 -21.24 -3.93 13.33
CA GLY A 38 -22.17 -4.88 13.94
C GLY A 38 -22.77 -5.90 12.97
N ALA A 39 -22.49 -5.80 11.66
CA ALA A 39 -22.95 -6.78 10.68
C ALA A 39 -22.18 -8.10 10.80
N GLU A 40 -22.85 -9.23 10.56
CA GLU A 40 -22.19 -10.52 10.35
C GLU A 40 -21.68 -10.61 8.90
N ALA A 41 -20.45 -11.11 8.74
CA ALA A 41 -19.90 -11.51 7.45
C ALA A 41 -19.33 -12.92 7.54
N ASP A 42 -19.37 -13.66 6.43
CA ASP A 42 -18.86 -15.03 6.34
C ASP A 42 -17.33 -15.09 6.14
N TYR A 43 -16.71 -13.93 5.96
CA TYR A 43 -15.27 -13.79 5.80
C TYR A 43 -14.76 -12.44 6.32
N TYR A 44 -13.47 -12.41 6.68
CA TYR A 44 -12.71 -11.19 6.93
C TYR A 44 -11.37 -11.26 6.20
N VAL A 45 -10.94 -10.13 5.63
CA VAL A 45 -9.62 -10.01 4.99
C VAL A 45 -8.67 -9.31 5.96
N ASP A 46 -7.67 -10.04 6.44
CA ASP A 46 -6.59 -9.51 7.29
C ASP A 46 -5.28 -9.47 6.51
N LEU A 47 -5.09 -8.42 5.71
CA LEU A 47 -3.97 -8.37 4.77
C LEU A 47 -2.60 -8.27 5.45
N ARG A 48 -2.55 -7.90 6.75
CA ARG A 48 -1.33 -7.92 7.55
C ARG A 48 -0.68 -9.30 7.59
N ARG A 49 -1.48 -10.38 7.49
CA ARG A 49 -0.96 -11.75 7.38
C ARG A 49 -0.14 -11.95 6.11
N ALA A 50 -0.50 -11.28 5.02
CA ALA A 50 0.24 -11.30 3.76
C ALA A 50 1.39 -10.30 3.75
N THR A 51 1.16 -9.05 4.17
CA THR A 51 2.21 -8.01 4.14
C THR A 51 3.39 -8.32 5.06
N LEU A 52 3.18 -9.12 6.11
CA LEU A 52 4.23 -9.60 7.03
C LEU A 52 4.72 -11.04 6.71
N HIS A 53 4.21 -11.67 5.65
CA HIS A 53 4.67 -12.98 5.21
C HIS A 53 5.90 -12.83 4.29
N HIS A 54 6.93 -13.63 4.53
CA HIS A 54 8.23 -13.53 3.82
C HIS A 54 8.11 -13.50 2.29
N GLU A 55 7.28 -14.37 1.69
CA GLU A 55 7.09 -14.44 0.23
C GLU A 55 6.20 -13.29 -0.29
N ALA A 56 4.97 -13.19 0.21
CA ALA A 56 4.01 -12.16 -0.21
C ALA A 56 4.54 -10.73 0.00
N SER A 57 5.25 -10.45 1.09
CA SER A 57 5.86 -9.14 1.34
C SER A 57 6.89 -8.78 0.24
N ALA A 58 7.76 -9.73 -0.14
CA ALA A 58 8.72 -9.51 -1.21
C ALA A 58 8.03 -9.24 -2.56
N LEU A 59 6.96 -10.00 -2.87
CA LEU A 59 6.15 -9.79 -4.08
C LEU A 59 5.46 -8.43 -4.08
N ILE A 60 4.86 -8.02 -2.95
CA ILE A 60 4.20 -6.72 -2.79
C ILE A 60 5.18 -5.58 -3.08
N GLY A 61 6.39 -5.63 -2.51
CA GLY A 61 7.40 -4.58 -2.71
C GLY A 61 7.83 -4.45 -4.16
N MET A 62 8.07 -5.59 -4.83
CA MET A 62 8.46 -5.62 -6.24
C MET A 62 7.32 -5.10 -7.15
N LEU A 63 6.11 -5.63 -6.97
CA LEU A 63 4.96 -5.28 -7.80
C LEU A 63 4.52 -3.82 -7.60
N LEU A 64 4.58 -3.28 -6.38
CA LEU A 64 4.27 -1.87 -6.15
C LEU A 64 5.31 -0.93 -6.78
N ARG A 65 6.60 -1.31 -6.80
CA ARG A 65 7.62 -0.53 -7.52
C ARG A 65 7.35 -0.49 -9.02
N GLU A 66 6.89 -1.60 -9.59
CA GLU A 66 6.53 -1.65 -11.01
C GLU A 66 5.24 -0.88 -11.30
N LEU A 67 4.20 -1.07 -10.50
CA LEU A 67 2.93 -0.35 -10.60
C LEU A 67 3.11 1.17 -10.52
N THR A 68 4.19 1.64 -9.86
CA THR A 68 4.48 3.05 -9.62
C THR A 68 5.76 3.52 -10.33
N ALA A 69 6.24 2.78 -11.32
CA ALA A 69 7.53 3.04 -11.98
C ALA A 69 7.59 4.38 -12.73
N ASP A 70 6.44 4.86 -13.22
CA ASP A 70 6.28 6.16 -13.88
C ASP A 70 6.11 7.33 -12.88
N TRP A 71 6.03 7.05 -11.58
CA TRP A 71 6.00 8.07 -10.54
C TRP A 71 7.40 8.30 -9.93
N ASP A 72 7.83 9.56 -9.93
CA ASP A 72 9.07 9.96 -9.27
C ASP A 72 8.82 10.30 -7.78
N PHE A 73 9.40 9.53 -6.85
CA PHE A 73 9.25 9.72 -5.40
C PHE A 73 10.48 9.20 -4.63
N GLU A 74 10.86 9.84 -3.53
CA GLU A 74 12.06 9.50 -2.77
C GLU A 74 11.77 8.61 -1.54
N ALA A 75 10.51 8.58 -1.11
CA ALA A 75 10.09 7.79 0.03
C ALA A 75 8.65 7.27 -0.12
N ALA A 76 8.36 6.13 0.50
CA ALA A 76 7.04 5.53 0.55
C ALA A 76 6.59 5.29 2.00
N GLY A 77 5.31 5.45 2.29
CA GLY A 77 4.78 5.30 3.64
C GLY A 77 3.30 5.62 3.70
N GLY A 78 2.67 5.42 4.85
CA GLY A 78 1.24 5.67 5.00
C GLY A 78 0.81 5.66 6.45
N LEU A 79 -0.50 5.58 6.68
CA LEU A 79 -1.06 5.58 8.02
C LEU A 79 -0.76 4.24 8.71
N THR A 80 -0.12 4.30 9.88
CA THR A 80 0.13 3.11 10.69
C THR A 80 -1.19 2.42 11.07
N LEU A 81 -1.30 1.09 11.08
CA LEU A 81 -0.25 0.08 11.00
C LEU A 81 -0.18 -0.65 9.64
N GLY A 82 -1.28 -0.65 8.87
CA GLY A 82 -1.39 -1.44 7.63
C GLY A 82 -0.35 -1.06 6.58
N ALA A 83 -0.10 0.24 6.41
CA ALA A 83 0.88 0.76 5.47
C ALA A 83 2.34 0.44 5.82
N ASP A 84 2.67 0.24 7.10
CA ASP A 84 4.05 0.09 7.59
C ASP A 84 4.80 -1.07 6.90
N PRO A 85 4.28 -2.32 6.88
CA PRO A 85 4.94 -3.43 6.17
C PRO A 85 4.94 -3.28 4.64
N VAL A 86 3.97 -2.57 4.07
CA VAL A 86 3.94 -2.30 2.63
C VAL A 86 5.05 -1.33 2.23
N ALA A 87 5.25 -0.28 3.03
CA ALA A 87 6.31 0.71 2.82
C ALA A 87 7.71 0.09 2.94
N THR A 88 7.93 -0.76 3.94
CA THR A 88 9.23 -1.45 4.10
C THR A 88 9.47 -2.51 3.03
N ALA A 89 8.41 -3.18 2.54
CA ALA A 89 8.51 -4.05 1.38
C ALA A 89 9.02 -3.31 0.13
N ILE A 90 8.46 -2.12 -0.16
CA ILE A 90 8.98 -1.26 -1.24
C ILE A 90 10.43 -0.87 -0.95
N MET A 91 10.76 -0.40 0.25
CA MET A 91 12.13 0.01 0.61
C MET A 91 13.16 -1.10 0.36
N HIS A 92 12.82 -2.35 0.69
CA HIS A 92 13.74 -3.49 0.55
C HIS A 92 13.72 -4.18 -0.82
N ALA A 93 12.70 -3.93 -1.64
CA ALA A 93 12.65 -4.48 -2.99
C ALA A 93 13.77 -3.91 -3.90
N PRO A 94 14.27 -4.69 -4.88
CA PRO A 94 15.32 -4.24 -5.79
C PRO A 94 14.94 -2.96 -6.57
N GLY A 95 15.94 -2.15 -6.91
CA GLY A 95 15.79 -0.96 -7.74
C GLY A 95 16.40 0.29 -7.11
N ARG A 96 15.92 1.47 -7.54
CA ARG A 96 16.41 2.76 -7.01
C ARG A 96 16.19 2.89 -5.50
N PRO A 97 17.04 3.63 -4.77
CA PRO A 97 16.84 3.85 -3.34
C PRO A 97 15.51 4.55 -3.06
N ILE A 98 14.71 4.00 -2.15
CA ILE A 98 13.46 4.56 -1.66
C ILE A 98 13.47 4.39 -0.15
N ASN A 99 13.31 5.47 0.61
CA ASN A 99 13.18 5.40 2.07
C ASN A 99 11.76 5.01 2.48
N SER A 100 11.59 4.47 3.68
CA SER A 100 10.26 4.31 4.29
C SER A 100 9.99 5.36 5.35
N PHE A 101 8.73 5.78 5.49
CA PHE A 101 8.24 6.61 6.59
C PHE A 101 6.93 6.05 7.14
N VAL A 102 6.55 6.50 8.33
CA VAL A 102 5.31 6.10 9.01
C VAL A 102 4.53 7.33 9.42
N VAL A 103 3.25 7.41 9.04
CA VAL A 103 2.31 8.44 9.52
C VAL A 103 1.55 7.89 10.71
N ARG A 104 1.65 8.56 11.86
CA ARG A 104 0.90 8.20 13.08
C ARG A 104 -0.57 8.60 12.95
N LYS A 105 -1.44 7.87 13.64
CA LYS A 105 -2.87 8.20 13.78
C LYS A 105 -3.12 9.54 14.50
N ALA A 106 -2.21 9.95 15.37
CA ALA A 106 -2.24 11.23 16.06
C ALA A 106 -0.80 11.71 16.28
N ALA A 107 -0.62 13.04 16.33
CA ALA A 107 0.65 13.65 16.70
C ALA A 107 1.06 13.27 18.15
N LYS A 108 2.35 13.30 18.45
CA LYS A 108 2.85 13.12 19.82
C LYS A 108 2.32 14.24 20.72
N ALA A 109 1.80 13.90 21.89
CA ALA A 109 1.34 14.86 22.90
C ALA A 109 2.48 15.70 23.51
N HIS A 110 3.73 15.20 23.46
CA HIS A 110 4.92 15.85 24.03
C HIS A 110 6.12 15.73 23.06
N GLY A 111 7.00 16.74 23.02
CA GLY A 111 8.15 16.82 22.10
C GLY A 111 7.89 17.63 20.83
N MET A 112 8.63 17.39 19.74
CA MET A 112 8.50 18.14 18.45
C MET A 112 7.14 17.97 17.73
N GLN A 113 6.14 17.32 18.34
CA GLN A 113 4.78 17.11 17.82
C GLN A 113 4.69 16.56 16.39
N ARG A 114 5.73 15.88 15.90
CA ARG A 114 5.75 15.32 14.54
C ARG A 114 4.79 14.14 14.43
N GLN A 115 3.93 14.17 13.43
CA GLN A 115 3.04 13.06 13.08
C GLN A 115 3.73 12.00 12.20
N ILE A 116 4.85 12.36 11.57
CA ILE A 116 5.60 11.49 10.65
C ILE A 116 6.91 11.05 11.30
N GLU A 117 7.19 9.75 11.22
CA GLU A 117 8.42 9.11 11.68
C GLU A 117 9.23 8.58 10.50
N GLY A 118 10.56 8.52 10.64
CA GLY A 118 11.48 8.07 9.60
C GLY A 118 12.44 9.18 9.14
N PRO A 119 13.17 8.97 8.03
CA PRO A 119 13.97 10.00 7.38
C PRO A 119 13.14 11.23 7.02
N ASP A 120 13.77 12.40 6.93
CA ASP A 120 13.08 13.64 6.61
C ASP A 120 12.38 13.58 5.25
N ILE A 121 11.16 14.12 5.17
CA ILE A 121 10.30 14.16 3.99
C ILE A 121 9.96 15.58 3.53
N VAL A 122 10.37 16.62 4.26
CA VAL A 122 10.05 18.01 3.93
C VAL A 122 10.64 18.36 2.56
N GLY A 123 9.82 18.91 1.66
CA GLY A 123 10.21 19.27 0.29
C GLY A 123 10.41 18.09 -0.65
N LYS A 124 10.18 16.85 -0.19
CA LYS A 124 10.38 15.64 -0.98
C LYS A 124 9.10 15.18 -1.66
N ARG A 125 9.27 14.39 -2.71
CA ARG A 125 8.19 13.68 -3.38
C ARG A 125 7.97 12.33 -2.71
N VAL A 126 6.74 12.03 -2.30
CA VAL A 126 6.43 10.83 -1.51
C VAL A 126 5.25 10.05 -2.09
N LEU A 127 5.34 8.73 -2.01
CA LEU A 127 4.27 7.80 -2.33
C LEU A 127 3.50 7.43 -1.06
N VAL A 128 2.17 7.58 -1.08
CA VAL A 128 1.33 7.02 -0.02
C VAL A 128 1.00 5.57 -0.34
N VAL A 129 1.21 4.68 0.62
CA VAL A 129 0.83 3.26 0.48
C VAL A 129 -0.18 2.82 1.52
N GLU A 130 -0.95 1.79 1.18
CA GLU A 130 -1.92 1.16 2.08
C GLU A 130 -2.01 -0.35 1.82
N ASP A 131 -2.26 -1.16 2.86
CA ASP A 131 -2.49 -2.59 2.67
C ASP A 131 -3.84 -2.84 1.98
N THR A 132 -4.94 -2.42 2.60
CA THR A 132 -6.29 -2.57 2.07
C THR A 132 -7.02 -1.23 2.07
N THR A 133 -7.51 -0.82 0.91
CA THR A 133 -8.34 0.38 0.81
C THR A 133 -9.81 0.02 0.75
N THR A 134 -10.60 0.61 1.65
CA THR A 134 -12.07 0.58 1.61
C THR A 134 -12.59 1.97 1.25
N THR A 135 -12.75 2.85 2.24
CA THR A 135 -13.36 4.18 2.03
C THR A 135 -12.41 5.23 1.45
N GLY A 136 -11.10 4.95 1.39
CA GLY A 136 -10.07 5.94 1.02
C GLY A 136 -9.69 6.91 2.16
N ASN A 137 -10.39 6.90 3.30
CA ASN A 137 -10.13 7.84 4.39
C ASN A 137 -8.75 7.68 5.06
N SER A 138 -8.27 6.44 5.19
CA SER A 138 -6.96 6.15 5.78
C SER A 138 -5.81 6.72 4.94
N PRO A 139 -5.67 6.40 3.63
CA PRO A 139 -4.64 7.02 2.81
C PRO A 139 -4.81 8.54 2.70
N LEU A 140 -6.04 9.08 2.67
CA LEU A 140 -6.25 10.53 2.68
C LEU A 140 -5.81 11.22 3.98
N THR A 141 -5.91 10.54 5.11
CA THR A 141 -5.36 11.04 6.38
C THR A 141 -3.84 11.17 6.29
N ALA A 142 -3.16 10.19 5.68
CA ALA A 142 -1.73 10.26 5.42
C ALA A 142 -1.38 11.37 4.40
N VAL A 143 -2.14 11.49 3.31
CA VAL A 143 -1.97 12.55 2.29
C VAL A 143 -1.96 13.93 2.93
N ARG A 144 -2.95 14.23 3.79
CA ARG A 144 -3.08 15.52 4.45
C ARG A 144 -1.90 15.79 5.39
N ALA A 145 -1.55 14.83 6.25
CA ALA A 145 -0.41 14.96 7.16
C ALA A 145 0.92 15.19 6.43
N LEU A 146 1.13 14.55 5.28
CA LEU A 146 2.33 14.71 4.46
C LEU A 146 2.38 16.08 3.78
N ARG A 147 1.25 16.54 3.23
CA ARG A 147 1.13 17.89 2.64
C ARG A 147 1.35 18.97 3.69
N ASP A 148 0.78 18.82 4.89
CA ASP A 148 0.95 19.75 6.02
C ASP A 148 2.41 19.82 6.49
N ALA A 149 3.14 18.69 6.40
CA ALA A 149 4.57 18.63 6.67
C ALA A 149 5.44 19.14 5.51
N GLY A 150 4.86 19.58 4.39
CA GLY A 150 5.58 20.15 3.25
C GLY A 150 6.12 19.14 2.25
N ALA A 151 5.63 17.90 2.23
CA ALA A 151 5.93 16.93 1.18
C ALA A 151 4.95 17.05 0.00
N THR A 152 5.41 16.65 -1.19
CA THR A 152 4.56 16.50 -2.38
C THR A 152 4.13 15.05 -2.51
N VAL A 153 2.84 14.76 -2.32
CA VAL A 153 2.30 13.41 -2.53
C VAL A 153 2.10 13.16 -4.02
N VAL A 154 2.72 12.11 -4.55
CA VAL A 154 2.68 11.80 -5.99
C VAL A 154 1.50 10.92 -6.39
N GLY A 155 0.97 10.17 -5.44
CA GLY A 155 -0.10 9.21 -5.65
C GLY A 155 -0.34 8.36 -4.40
N VAL A 156 -1.40 7.55 -4.45
CA VAL A 156 -1.70 6.49 -3.49
C VAL A 156 -1.67 5.16 -4.23
N ALA A 157 -0.94 4.18 -3.68
CA ALA A 157 -0.95 2.80 -4.18
C ALA A 157 -1.33 1.82 -3.07
N THR A 158 -2.30 0.93 -3.32
CA THR A 158 -2.72 -0.08 -2.34
C THR A 158 -2.45 -1.50 -2.82
N VAL A 159 -2.34 -2.45 -1.89
CA VAL A 159 -2.23 -3.87 -2.27
C VAL A 159 -3.60 -4.41 -2.70
N VAL A 160 -4.65 -4.21 -1.89
CA VAL A 160 -6.02 -4.67 -2.21
C VAL A 160 -7.00 -3.50 -2.20
N ASP A 161 -7.68 -3.28 -3.32
CA ASP A 161 -8.89 -2.44 -3.37
C ASP A 161 -10.16 -3.25 -3.09
N ARG A 162 -11.06 -2.68 -2.28
CA ARG A 162 -12.32 -3.30 -1.88
C ARG A 162 -13.51 -2.86 -2.74
N ALA A 163 -13.28 -2.17 -3.86
CA ALA A 163 -14.30 -1.76 -4.82
C ALA A 163 -15.45 -0.93 -4.22
N THR A 164 -15.13 -0.03 -3.28
CA THR A 164 -16.12 0.83 -2.61
C THR A 164 -16.09 2.29 -3.09
N GLY A 165 -15.43 2.58 -4.22
CA GLY A 165 -15.32 3.92 -4.80
C GLY A 165 -14.23 4.81 -4.17
N ALA A 166 -13.21 4.20 -3.55
CA ALA A 166 -12.09 4.94 -2.97
C ALA A 166 -11.29 5.72 -4.01
N ASP A 167 -11.18 5.19 -5.23
CA ASP A 167 -10.57 5.83 -6.39
C ASP A 167 -11.15 7.22 -6.64
N ALA A 168 -12.48 7.35 -6.68
CA ALA A 168 -13.16 8.61 -6.89
C ALA A 168 -12.96 9.59 -5.71
N ILE A 169 -12.97 9.07 -4.47
CA ILE A 169 -12.77 9.87 -3.26
C ILE A 169 -11.34 10.43 -3.21
N ILE A 170 -10.34 9.62 -3.54
CA ILE A 170 -8.93 10.03 -3.56
C ILE A 170 -8.66 10.98 -4.74
N ALA A 171 -9.25 10.72 -5.91
CA ALA A 171 -9.14 11.59 -7.08
C ALA A 171 -9.73 12.99 -6.82
N ALA A 172 -10.81 13.10 -6.04
CA ALA A 172 -11.40 14.37 -5.65
C ALA A 172 -10.46 15.28 -4.83
N GLU A 173 -9.41 14.70 -4.21
CA GLU A 173 -8.35 15.42 -3.47
C GLU A 173 -7.12 15.72 -4.35
N GLY A 174 -7.24 15.52 -5.67
CA GLY A 174 -6.20 15.74 -6.66
C GLY A 174 -5.06 14.73 -6.56
N VAL A 175 -5.34 13.49 -6.16
CA VAL A 175 -4.35 12.42 -5.98
C VAL A 175 -4.70 11.24 -6.88
N GLU A 176 -3.74 10.74 -7.65
CA GLU A 176 -3.92 9.52 -8.45
C GLU A 176 -3.94 8.28 -7.54
N TYR A 177 -4.74 7.28 -7.88
CA TYR A 177 -4.93 6.06 -7.10
C TYR A 177 -4.69 4.80 -7.95
N ARG A 178 -3.92 3.85 -7.43
CA ARG A 178 -3.65 2.56 -8.07
C ARG A 178 -3.76 1.41 -7.07
N SER A 179 -4.08 0.21 -7.55
CA SER A 179 -4.17 -1.01 -6.72
C SER A 179 -3.53 -2.20 -7.41
N LEU A 180 -2.88 -3.09 -6.67
CA LEU A 180 -2.36 -4.35 -7.23
C LEU A 180 -3.46 -5.35 -7.53
N LEU A 181 -4.34 -5.59 -6.55
CA LEU A 181 -5.40 -6.59 -6.60
C LEU A 181 -6.76 -5.94 -6.29
N GLY A 182 -7.81 -6.43 -6.94
CA GLY A 182 -9.21 -6.17 -6.60
C GLY A 182 -9.87 -7.41 -6.01
N LEU A 183 -11.16 -7.29 -5.68
CA LEU A 183 -11.96 -8.39 -5.11
C LEU A 183 -11.99 -9.65 -5.99
N SER A 184 -12.05 -9.49 -7.31
CA SER A 184 -12.08 -10.60 -8.27
C SER A 184 -10.80 -11.42 -8.25
N ASP A 185 -9.64 -10.78 -8.08
CA ASP A 185 -8.34 -11.48 -8.03
C ASP A 185 -8.25 -12.43 -6.83
N ILE A 186 -8.91 -12.06 -5.73
CA ILE A 186 -8.90 -12.81 -4.47
C ILE A 186 -10.19 -13.63 -4.24
N GLY A 187 -11.03 -13.79 -5.26
CA GLY A 187 -12.21 -14.65 -5.21
C GLY A 187 -13.34 -14.14 -4.30
N LEU A 188 -13.47 -12.82 -4.15
CA LEU A 188 -14.47 -12.16 -3.28
C LEU A 188 -15.41 -11.20 -4.02
N ALA A 189 -15.45 -11.26 -5.36
CA ALA A 189 -16.35 -10.47 -6.19
C ALA A 189 -17.76 -11.09 -6.29
#